data_AF-A0AAD5XFH4-F1
#
_entry.id   AF-A0AAD5XFH4-F1
#
_cell.length_a   1.000
_cell.length_b   1.000
_cell.length_c   1.000
_cell.angle_alpha   90.00
_cell.angle_beta   90.00
_cell.angle_gamma   90.00
#
_symmetry.space_group_name_H-M   'P 1'
#
loop_
_entity.id
_entity.type
_entity.pdbx_description
1 polymer ?
#
loop_
_entity_poly.entity_id
_entity_poly.type
_entity_poly.pdbx_seq_one_letter_code
_entity_poly.pdbx_strand_id
1 'polypeptide(L)'
;MDVFYQQRDLIIIYINRIEASIEQIRQLNVRTLQEVNQNVAAKLKAQLEELTADTSKIVGFSRDAVKILHQSRKGDKNVRKGQYNFVLQKLQASTRTFLQVQNEIKLSKRDQIARQYRIAKPNASEAEIQEAIDSGRTDIFNEVMLSSRVSDKQRVLGAVQDRQKELAKVLQSMTELQEIMLEMNSLINNQQDMIDETETHVVNTIEHLESGVVNIDKANKSARSARRTKIIIFWIVLLVIIIIAIVVAIEVVNNKKN
;
A
#
# COMPACT_ATOMS: atom_id res chain seq x y z
N MET A 1 -29.55 -8.67 -6.04
CA MET A 1 -28.15 -8.46 -6.47
C MET A 1 -27.31 -9.57 -5.88
N ASP A 2 -26.56 -10.28 -6.73
CA ASP A 2 -25.75 -11.43 -6.31
C ASP A 2 -24.49 -10.97 -5.56
N VAL A 3 -24.27 -11.56 -4.38
CA VAL A 3 -23.25 -11.18 -3.40
C VAL A 3 -21.85 -11.18 -4.00
N PHE A 4 -21.58 -12.09 -4.94
CA PHE A 4 -20.29 -12.16 -5.64
C PHE A 4 -19.99 -10.86 -6.40
N TYR A 5 -20.96 -10.35 -7.17
CA TYR A 5 -20.76 -9.13 -7.96
C TYR A 5 -20.67 -7.89 -7.08
N GLN A 6 -21.39 -7.84 -5.96
CA GLN A 6 -21.25 -6.76 -4.98
C GLN A 6 -19.85 -6.73 -4.36
N GLN A 7 -19.29 -7.89 -4.00
CA GLN A 7 -17.92 -7.98 -3.49
C GLN A 7 -16.90 -7.59 -4.57
N ARG A 8 -17.08 -8.06 -5.80
CA ARG A 8 -16.27 -7.70 -6.98
C ARG A 8 -16.23 -6.18 -7.18
N ASP A 9 -17.39 -5.54 -7.19
CA ASP A 9 -17.51 -4.09 -7.39
C ASP A 9 -16.85 -3.30 -6.25
N LEU A 10 -17.00 -3.76 -5.01
CA LEU A 10 -16.35 -3.14 -3.85
C LEU A 10 -14.81 -3.21 -3.96
N ILE A 11 -14.26 -4.34 -4.41
CA ILE A 11 -12.82 -4.48 -4.61
C ILE A 11 -12.35 -3.54 -5.72
N ILE A 12 -13.09 -3.41 -6.83
CA ILE A 12 -12.76 -2.44 -7.90
C ILE A 12 -12.71 -1.01 -7.35
N ILE A 13 -13.67 -0.63 -6.49
CA ILE A 13 -13.67 0.69 -5.84
C ILE A 13 -12.41 0.88 -4.99
N TYR A 14 -12.00 -0.12 -4.23
CA TYR A 14 -10.76 -0.06 -3.44
C TYR A 14 -9.52 0.05 -4.32
N ILE A 15 -9.44 -0.70 -5.40
CA ILE A 15 -8.34 -0.63 -6.36
C ILE A 15 -8.24 0.77 -6.98
N ASN A 16 -9.35 1.33 -7.45
CA ASN A 16 -9.34 2.69 -8.02
C ASN A 16 -8.89 3.73 -6.98
N ARG A 17 -9.26 3.55 -5.70
CA ARG A 17 -8.78 4.40 -4.61
C ARG A 17 -7.28 4.23 -4.35
N ILE A 18 -6.75 3.01 -4.42
CA ILE A 18 -5.32 2.73 -4.34
C ILE A 18 -4.59 3.47 -5.46
N GLU A 19 -5.04 3.33 -6.71
CA GLU A 19 -4.44 3.98 -7.89
C GLU A 19 -4.40 5.50 -7.75
N ALA A 20 -5.50 6.12 -7.32
CA ALA A 20 -5.56 7.55 -7.05
C ALA A 20 -4.62 7.97 -5.90
N SER A 21 -4.52 7.16 -4.84
CA SER A 21 -3.65 7.44 -3.70
C SER A 21 -2.16 7.34 -4.08
N ILE A 22 -1.79 6.36 -4.91
CA ILE A 22 -0.42 6.21 -5.44
C ILE A 22 0.01 7.47 -6.19
N GLU A 23 -0.84 8.01 -7.06
CA GLU A 23 -0.53 9.23 -7.79
C GLU A 23 -0.36 10.44 -6.86
N GLN A 24 -1.24 10.58 -5.85
CA GLN A 24 -1.09 11.62 -4.83
C GLN A 24 0.19 11.47 -4.01
N ILE A 25 0.56 10.25 -3.63
CA ILE A 25 1.82 9.94 -2.92
C ILE A 25 3.02 10.38 -3.76
N ARG A 26 3.02 10.07 -5.06
CA ARG A 26 4.08 10.49 -5.99
C ARG A 26 4.21 12.02 -6.02
N GLN A 27 3.09 12.73 -6.17
CA GLN A 27 3.07 14.19 -6.19
C GLN A 27 3.53 14.80 -4.86
N LEU A 28 3.07 14.26 -3.72
CA LEU A 28 3.48 14.71 -2.40
C LEU A 28 4.97 14.48 -2.15
N ASN A 29 5.52 13.36 -2.62
CA ASN A 29 6.96 13.09 -2.54
C ASN A 29 7.76 14.17 -3.30
N VAL A 30 7.41 14.44 -4.57
CA VAL A 30 8.07 15.48 -5.37
C VAL A 30 7.99 16.85 -4.70
N ARG A 31 6.80 17.24 -4.22
CA ARG A 31 6.61 18.52 -3.51
C ARG A 31 7.44 18.61 -2.23
N THR A 32 7.51 17.53 -1.45
CA THR A 32 8.32 17.48 -0.23
C THR A 32 9.81 17.68 -0.51
N LEU A 33 10.30 17.24 -1.68
CA LEU A 33 11.70 17.43 -2.09
C LEU A 33 12.02 18.85 -2.56
N GLN A 34 11.02 19.56 -3.09
CA GLN A 34 11.16 20.92 -3.62
C GLN A 34 10.87 22.00 -2.57
N GLU A 35 10.17 21.65 -1.50
CA GLU A 35 9.74 22.61 -0.48
C GLU A 35 10.92 23.10 0.37
N VAL A 36 11.11 24.42 0.39
CA VAL A 36 12.18 25.10 1.14
C VAL A 36 11.70 25.51 2.53
N ASN A 37 10.40 25.76 2.69
CA ASN A 37 9.82 26.15 3.97
C ASN A 37 9.68 24.92 4.89
N GLN A 38 10.45 24.89 5.97
CA GLN A 38 10.47 23.76 6.91
C GLN A 38 9.10 23.42 7.51
N ASN A 39 8.25 24.41 7.79
CA ASN A 39 6.92 24.18 8.35
C ASN A 39 5.98 23.54 7.33
N VAL A 40 6.09 23.94 6.05
CA VAL A 40 5.29 23.35 4.97
C VAL A 40 5.81 21.96 4.64
N ALA A 41 7.13 21.78 4.56
CA ALA A 41 7.77 20.48 4.34
C ALA A 41 7.37 19.45 5.41
N ALA A 42 7.33 19.85 6.69
CA ALA A 42 6.88 18.98 7.78
C ALA A 42 5.42 18.54 7.61
N LYS A 43 4.53 19.43 7.16
CA LYS A 43 3.12 19.11 6.90
C LYS A 43 2.96 18.18 5.69
N LEU A 44 3.65 18.47 4.59
CA LEU A 44 3.63 17.63 3.38
C LEU A 44 4.14 16.22 3.66
N LYS A 45 5.22 16.13 4.45
CA LYS A 45 5.78 14.87 4.93
C LYS A 45 4.77 14.08 5.78
N ALA A 46 4.11 14.74 6.73
CA ALA A 46 3.09 14.07 7.55
C ALA A 46 1.93 13.55 6.68
N GLN A 47 1.47 14.32 5.70
CA GLN A 47 0.46 13.90 4.73
C GLN A 47 0.94 12.70 3.88
N LEU A 48 2.19 12.73 3.41
CA LEU A 48 2.80 11.63 2.67
C LEU A 48 2.84 10.35 3.49
N GLU A 49 3.26 10.43 4.76
CA GLU A 49 3.31 9.29 5.67
C GLU A 49 1.91 8.73 5.97
N GLU A 50 0.92 9.59 6.25
CA GLU A 50 -0.46 9.18 6.51
C GLU A 50 -1.09 8.52 5.29
N LEU A 51 -0.98 9.15 4.11
CA LEU A 51 -1.54 8.61 2.88
C LEU A 51 -0.88 7.30 2.47
N THR A 52 0.44 7.17 2.68
CA THR A 52 1.17 5.91 2.45
C THR A 52 0.64 4.80 3.35
N ALA A 53 0.55 5.05 4.66
CA ALA A 53 0.07 4.06 5.61
C ALA A 53 -1.38 3.63 5.34
N ASP A 54 -2.24 4.58 5.00
CA ASP A 54 -3.63 4.29 4.64
C ASP A 54 -3.75 3.54 3.32
N THR A 55 -2.91 3.83 2.33
CA THR A 55 -2.86 3.08 1.07
C THR A 55 -2.44 1.63 1.31
N SER A 56 -1.42 1.39 2.13
CA SER A 56 -1.00 0.02 2.50
C SER A 56 -2.12 -0.77 3.19
N LYS A 57 -2.89 -0.13 4.09
CA LYS A 57 -4.08 -0.77 4.70
C LYS A 57 -5.15 -1.12 3.66
N ILE A 58 -5.43 -0.23 2.71
CA ILE A 58 -6.44 -0.50 1.65
C ILE A 58 -5.97 -1.65 0.76
N VAL A 59 -4.68 -1.75 0.46
CA VAL A 59 -4.09 -2.89 -0.27
C VAL A 59 -4.31 -4.19 0.52
N GLY A 60 -4.03 -4.19 1.83
CA GLY A 60 -4.27 -5.33 2.72
C GLY A 60 -5.75 -5.76 2.75
N PHE A 61 -6.68 -4.81 2.91
CA PHE A 61 -8.12 -5.09 2.85
C PHE A 61 -8.57 -5.62 1.50
N SER A 62 -8.01 -5.09 0.40
CA SER A 62 -8.31 -5.56 -0.96
C SER A 62 -7.82 -6.99 -1.16
N ARG A 63 -6.66 -7.36 -0.61
CA ARG A 63 -6.14 -8.73 -0.59
C ARG A 63 -7.08 -9.68 0.15
N ASP A 64 -7.53 -9.31 1.34
CA ASP A 64 -8.47 -10.13 2.11
C ASP A 64 -9.82 -10.30 1.38
N ALA A 65 -10.33 -9.22 0.79
CA ALA A 65 -11.55 -9.25 0.00
C ALA A 65 -11.41 -10.15 -1.25
N VAL A 66 -10.27 -10.14 -1.93
CA VAL A 66 -9.98 -11.04 -3.06
C VAL A 66 -9.95 -12.51 -2.60
N LYS A 67 -9.39 -12.82 -1.43
CA LYS A 67 -9.45 -14.18 -0.86
C LYS A 67 -10.89 -14.64 -0.58
N ILE A 68 -11.74 -13.76 -0.06
CA ILE A 68 -13.16 -14.06 0.16
C ILE A 68 -13.90 -14.26 -1.18
N LEU A 69 -13.60 -13.42 -2.18
CA LEU A 69 -14.15 -13.54 -3.53
C LEU A 69 -13.79 -14.89 -4.16
N HIS A 70 -12.56 -15.37 -3.93
CA HIS A 70 -12.10 -16.69 -4.38
C HIS A 70 -12.96 -17.84 -3.83
N GLN A 71 -13.35 -17.76 -2.56
CA GLN A 71 -14.17 -18.78 -1.88
C GLN A 71 -15.64 -18.74 -2.34
N SER A 72 -16.10 -17.58 -2.81
CA SER A 72 -17.48 -17.32 -3.23
C SER A 72 -17.77 -17.67 -4.71
N ARG A 73 -16.86 -18.39 -5.38
CA ARG A 73 -16.96 -18.79 -6.80
C ARG A 73 -17.97 -19.93 -7.08
N LYS A 74 -18.75 -20.38 -6.09
CA LYS A 74 -19.78 -21.42 -6.28
C LYS A 74 -20.88 -20.88 -7.22
N GLY A 75 -21.12 -21.52 -8.37
CA GLY A 75 -22.10 -21.08 -9.38
C GLY A 75 -21.57 -21.21 -10.81
N ASP A 76 -21.91 -20.25 -11.68
CA ASP A 76 -21.38 -20.14 -13.06
C ASP A 76 -19.86 -19.98 -13.04
N LYS A 77 -19.17 -21.12 -13.07
CA LYS A 77 -17.74 -21.24 -12.75
C LYS A 77 -16.88 -20.43 -13.70
N ASN A 78 -17.26 -20.33 -14.98
CA ASN A 78 -16.44 -19.69 -16.00
C ASN A 78 -16.52 -18.16 -15.91
N VAL A 79 -17.72 -17.60 -15.80
CA VAL A 79 -17.91 -16.15 -15.68
C VAL A 79 -17.32 -15.64 -14.37
N ARG A 80 -17.59 -16.31 -13.24
CA ARG A 80 -17.06 -15.89 -11.94
C ARG A 80 -15.55 -16.08 -11.83
N LYS A 81 -14.97 -17.11 -12.47
CA LYS A 81 -13.50 -17.28 -12.57
C LYS A 81 -12.86 -16.12 -13.33
N GLY A 82 -13.43 -15.73 -14.48
CA GLY A 82 -12.96 -14.59 -15.25
C GLY A 82 -12.99 -13.28 -14.45
N GLN A 83 -14.10 -12.99 -13.77
CA GLN A 83 -14.24 -11.80 -12.93
C GLN A 83 -13.26 -11.78 -11.75
N TYR A 84 -13.08 -12.93 -11.08
CA TYR A 84 -12.09 -13.06 -10.02
C TYR A 84 -10.67 -12.79 -10.54
N ASN A 85 -10.29 -13.41 -11.66
CA ASN A 85 -8.96 -13.26 -12.25
C ASN A 85 -8.68 -11.81 -12.66
N PHE A 86 -9.66 -11.15 -13.27
CA PHE A 86 -9.57 -9.74 -13.62
C PHE A 86 -9.26 -8.86 -12.40
N VAL A 87 -10.02 -9.04 -11.31
CA VAL A 87 -9.83 -8.25 -10.08
C VAL A 87 -8.49 -8.55 -9.42
N LEU A 88 -8.08 -9.82 -9.37
CA LEU A 88 -6.78 -10.23 -8.83
C LEU A 88 -5.61 -9.60 -9.61
N GLN A 89 -5.62 -9.72 -10.94
CA GLN A 89 -4.58 -9.12 -11.79
C GLN A 89 -4.56 -7.60 -11.67
N LYS A 90 -5.72 -6.95 -11.57
CA LYS A 90 -5.79 -5.51 -11.38
C LYS A 90 -5.17 -5.09 -10.05
N LEU A 91 -5.49 -5.77 -8.94
CA LEU A 91 -4.89 -5.49 -7.63
C LEU A 91 -3.37 -5.72 -7.64
N GLN A 92 -2.89 -6.79 -8.30
CA GLN A 92 -1.45 -7.03 -8.48
C GLN A 92 -0.76 -5.90 -9.23
N ALA A 93 -1.37 -5.42 -10.32
CA ALA A 93 -0.83 -4.30 -11.10
C ALA A 93 -0.70 -3.04 -10.22
N SER A 94 -1.76 -2.63 -9.52
CA SER A 94 -1.73 -1.44 -8.65
C SER A 94 -0.74 -1.62 -7.49
N THR A 95 -0.63 -2.82 -6.91
CA THR A 95 0.36 -3.13 -5.85
C THR A 95 1.79 -3.03 -6.37
N ARG A 96 2.04 -3.50 -7.61
CA ARG A 96 3.35 -3.38 -8.27
C ARG A 96 3.72 -1.93 -8.52
N THR A 97 2.78 -1.12 -9.00
CA THR A 97 2.97 0.33 -9.13
C THR A 97 3.25 0.99 -7.78
N PHE A 98 2.57 0.56 -6.72
CA PHE A 98 2.82 1.10 -5.39
C PHE A 98 4.24 0.76 -4.89
N LEU A 99 4.70 -0.48 -5.10
CA LEU A 99 6.07 -0.89 -4.80
C LEU A 99 7.12 -0.06 -5.56
N GLN A 100 6.85 0.29 -6.82
CA GLN A 100 7.72 1.17 -7.60
C GLN A 100 7.83 2.56 -6.97
N VAL A 101 6.69 3.17 -6.60
CA VAL A 101 6.67 4.48 -5.93
C VAL A 101 7.35 4.43 -4.56
N GLN A 102 7.15 3.36 -3.77
CA GLN A 102 7.88 3.18 -2.51
C GLN A 102 9.39 3.06 -2.73
N ASN A 103 9.82 2.40 -3.81
CA ASN A 103 11.24 2.32 -4.17
C ASN A 103 11.81 3.69 -4.56
N GLU A 104 11.06 4.52 -5.29
CA GLU A 104 11.45 5.91 -5.59
C GLU A 104 11.62 6.74 -4.31
N ILE A 105 10.68 6.64 -3.38
CA ILE A 105 10.75 7.32 -2.07
C ILE A 105 11.96 6.81 -1.28
N LYS A 106 12.19 5.50 -1.24
CA LYS A 106 13.36 4.89 -0.60
C LYS A 106 14.66 5.48 -1.13
N LEU A 107 14.84 5.50 -2.45
CA LEU A 107 16.05 6.05 -3.09
C LEU A 107 16.24 7.53 -2.74
N SER A 108 15.17 8.31 -2.77
CA SER A 108 15.22 9.73 -2.40
C SER A 108 15.66 9.95 -0.94
N LYS A 109 15.12 9.16 0.00
CA LYS A 109 15.53 9.23 1.42
C LYS A 109 16.99 8.84 1.63
N ARG A 110 17.47 7.79 0.95
CA ARG A 110 18.88 7.39 1.01
C ARG A 110 19.81 8.48 0.51
N ASP A 111 19.47 9.11 -0.60
CA ASP A 111 20.23 10.22 -1.19
C ASP A 111 20.26 11.45 -0.26
N GLN A 112 19.14 11.75 0.44
CA GLN A 112 19.15 12.77 1.48
C GLN A 112 20.09 12.46 2.65
N ILE A 113 20.11 11.20 3.12
CA ILE A 113 21.03 10.78 4.20
C ILE A 113 22.48 10.87 3.72
N ALA A 114 22.76 10.40 2.50
CA ALA A 114 24.08 10.45 1.88
C ALA A 114 24.62 11.89 1.79
N ARG A 115 23.78 12.86 1.38
CA ARG A 115 24.17 14.27 1.38
C ARG A 115 24.55 14.78 2.78
N GLN A 116 23.77 14.45 3.80
CA GLN A 116 24.07 14.86 5.18
C GLN A 116 25.35 14.19 5.70
N TYR A 117 25.60 12.94 5.32
CA TYR A 117 26.85 12.24 5.62
C TYR A 117 28.05 12.94 5.00
N ARG A 118 27.98 13.33 3.72
CA ARG A 118 29.07 14.04 3.03
C ARG A 118 29.34 15.43 3.62
N ILE A 119 28.33 16.10 4.19
CA ILE A 119 28.55 17.35 4.94
C ILE A 119 29.39 17.11 6.19
N ALA A 120 29.17 16.00 6.89
CA ALA A 120 29.96 15.62 8.07
C ALA A 120 31.36 15.10 7.68
N LYS A 121 31.46 14.29 6.62
CA LYS A 121 32.70 13.67 6.13
C LYS A 121 32.81 13.82 4.61
N PRO A 122 33.41 14.93 4.12
CA PRO A 122 33.50 15.21 2.69
C PRO A 122 34.26 14.16 1.86
N ASN A 123 35.22 13.46 2.49
CA ASN A 123 36.08 12.46 1.83
C ASN A 123 35.56 11.02 1.98
N ALA A 124 34.31 10.82 2.40
CA ALA A 124 33.71 9.49 2.53
C ALA A 124 33.53 8.82 1.16
N SER A 125 33.85 7.53 1.07
CA SER A 125 33.58 6.74 -0.14
C SER A 125 32.09 6.39 -0.25
N GLU A 126 31.61 6.10 -1.47
CA GLU A 126 30.22 5.64 -1.66
C GLU A 126 29.92 4.35 -0.89
N ALA A 127 30.89 3.43 -0.84
CA ALA A 127 30.73 2.17 -0.10
C ALA A 127 30.54 2.42 1.41
N GLU A 128 31.31 3.35 1.97
CA GLU A 128 31.19 3.72 3.39
C GLU A 128 29.83 4.36 3.71
N ILE A 129 29.37 5.28 2.86
CA ILE A 129 28.05 5.94 3.02
C ILE A 129 26.93 4.90 2.93
N GLN A 130 27.03 3.99 1.97
CA GLN A 130 26.04 2.94 1.76
C GLN A 130 25.97 1.99 2.95
N GLU A 131 27.12 1.56 3.49
CA GLU A 131 27.21 0.73 4.69
C GLU A 131 26.62 1.45 5.91
N ALA A 132 26.90 2.74 6.09
CA ALA A 132 26.33 3.53 7.17
C ALA A 132 24.80 3.66 7.05
N ILE A 133 24.26 3.73 5.84
CA ILE A 133 22.82 3.76 5.62
C ILE A 133 22.20 2.37 5.85
N ASP A 134 22.80 1.30 5.32
CA ASP A 134 22.26 -0.06 5.35
C ASP A 134 22.34 -0.71 6.73
N SER A 135 23.41 -0.43 7.49
CA SER A 135 23.54 -0.93 8.85
C SER A 135 22.51 -0.33 9.81
N GLY A 136 21.87 0.79 9.45
CA GLY A 136 20.95 1.54 10.32
C GLY A 136 21.61 2.04 11.61
N ARG A 137 22.94 1.89 11.73
CA ARG A 137 23.73 2.12 12.93
C ARG A 137 24.02 3.60 13.05
N THR A 138 23.25 4.23 13.92
CA THR A 138 23.37 5.67 14.22
C THR A 138 24.69 5.98 14.94
N ASP A 139 25.29 4.99 15.60
CA ASP A 139 26.62 5.04 16.21
C ASP A 139 27.74 5.36 15.21
N ILE A 140 27.70 4.77 14.00
CA ILE A 140 28.68 5.10 12.94
C ILE A 140 28.55 6.59 12.58
N PHE A 141 27.32 7.09 12.48
CA PHE A 141 27.08 8.52 12.18
C PHE A 141 27.51 9.43 13.34
N ASN A 142 27.30 8.99 14.59
CA ASN A 142 27.76 9.71 15.77
C ASN A 142 29.28 9.88 15.77
N GLU A 143 30.02 8.81 15.49
CA GLU A 143 31.49 8.81 15.44
C GLU A 143 32.02 9.77 14.35
N VAL A 144 31.41 9.71 13.17
CA VAL A 144 31.74 10.59 12.03
C VAL A 144 31.44 12.05 12.37
N MET A 145 30.34 12.32 13.06
CA MET A 145 29.98 13.67 13.47
C MET A 145 30.89 14.20 14.59
N LEU A 146 31.29 13.36 15.54
CA LEU A 146 32.23 13.71 16.61
C LEU A 146 33.59 14.11 16.05
N SER A 147 34.09 13.40 15.03
CA SER A 147 35.35 13.71 14.36
C SER A 147 35.29 14.91 13.39
N SER A 148 34.10 15.28 12.93
CA SER A 148 33.89 16.41 12.02
C SER A 148 34.03 17.79 12.71
N ARG A 149 34.35 18.84 11.94
CA ARG A 149 34.41 20.24 12.41
C ARG A 149 33.09 21.01 12.25
N VAL A 150 31.99 20.33 11.93
CA VAL A 150 30.66 20.94 11.78
C VAL A 150 30.24 21.60 13.10
N SER A 151 29.84 22.87 13.06
CA SER A 151 29.40 23.64 14.24
C SER A 151 28.04 23.18 14.78
N ASP A 152 27.20 22.59 13.93
CA ASP A 152 25.81 22.19 14.22
C ASP A 152 25.62 20.66 14.34
N LYS A 153 26.57 19.96 14.97
CA LYS A 153 26.60 18.48 15.06
C LYS A 153 25.27 17.88 15.50
N GLN A 154 24.68 18.42 16.56
CA GLN A 154 23.44 17.92 17.15
C GLN A 154 22.26 18.02 16.18
N ARG A 155 22.19 19.10 15.40
CA ARG A 155 21.13 19.33 14.42
C ARG A 155 21.25 18.38 13.23
N VAL A 156 22.47 18.18 12.73
CA VAL A 156 22.70 17.26 11.60
C VAL A 156 22.46 15.81 12.02
N LEU A 157 22.90 15.43 13.22
CA LEU A 157 22.66 14.11 13.78
C LEU A 157 21.16 13.80 13.94
N GLY A 158 20.41 14.69 14.59
CA GLY A 158 18.95 14.51 14.76
C GLY A 158 18.25 14.39 13.41
N ALA A 159 18.64 15.19 12.43
CA ALA A 159 18.05 15.14 11.10
C ALA A 159 18.38 13.84 10.33
N VAL A 160 19.50 13.16 10.63
CA VAL A 160 19.82 11.85 10.06
C VAL A 160 19.06 10.73 10.76
N GLN A 161 18.96 10.78 12.08
CA GLN A 161 18.14 9.85 12.86
C GLN A 161 16.68 9.85 12.39
N ASP A 162 16.11 11.04 12.19
CA ASP A 162 14.74 11.18 11.67
C ASP A 162 14.59 10.53 10.29
N ARG A 163 15.55 10.75 9.39
CA ARG A 163 15.53 10.16 8.03
C ARG A 163 15.71 8.64 8.06
N GLN A 164 16.53 8.12 8.96
CA GLN A 164 16.70 6.68 9.15
C GLN A 164 15.40 6.02 9.63
N LYS A 165 14.71 6.66 10.59
CA LYS A 165 13.38 6.21 11.03
C LYS A 165 12.35 6.23 9.90
N GLU A 166 12.37 7.26 9.06
CA GLU A 166 11.51 7.34 7.88
C GLU A 166 11.84 6.26 6.85
N LEU A 167 13.13 6.00 6.60
CA LEU A 167 13.58 4.95 5.70
C LEU A 167 13.12 3.59 6.21
N ALA A 168 13.25 3.32 7.51
CA ALA A 168 12.77 2.10 8.14
C ALA A 168 11.26 1.88 7.93
N LYS A 169 10.43 2.92 8.06
CA LYS A 169 8.98 2.84 7.77
C LYS A 169 8.70 2.49 6.31
N VAL A 170 9.42 3.09 5.37
CA VAL A 170 9.28 2.79 3.94
C VAL A 170 9.67 1.34 3.67
N LEU A 171 10.79 0.87 4.22
CA LEU A 171 11.24 -0.52 4.09
C LEU A 171 10.21 -1.50 4.66
N GLN A 172 9.67 -1.23 5.86
CA GLN A 172 8.61 -2.04 6.45
C GLN A 172 7.39 -2.12 5.53
N SER A 173 6.89 -0.98 5.03
CA SER A 173 5.75 -0.98 4.11
C SER A 173 6.06 -1.72 2.80
N MET A 174 7.29 -1.65 2.30
CA MET A 174 7.70 -2.41 1.11
C MET A 174 7.67 -3.92 1.37
N THR A 175 8.16 -4.36 2.53
CA THR A 175 8.12 -5.78 2.93
C THR A 175 6.67 -6.27 3.02
N GLU A 176 5.78 -5.53 3.69
CA GLU A 176 4.35 -5.87 3.78
C GLU A 176 3.70 -6.00 2.38
N LEU A 177 3.99 -5.06 1.47
CA LEU A 177 3.48 -5.11 0.10
C LEU A 177 4.06 -6.30 -0.71
N GLN A 178 5.33 -6.65 -0.49
CA GLN A 178 5.97 -7.80 -1.12
C GLN A 178 5.33 -9.11 -0.65
N GLU A 179 5.05 -9.25 0.65
CA GLU A 179 4.35 -10.41 1.21
C GLU A 179 2.95 -10.57 0.59
N ILE A 180 2.17 -9.47 0.54
CA ILE A 180 0.87 -9.44 -0.13
C ILE A 180 1.00 -9.87 -1.61
N MET A 181 2.04 -9.39 -2.31
CA MET A 181 2.27 -9.74 -3.72
C MET A 181 2.60 -11.23 -3.90
N LEU A 182 3.42 -11.81 -3.02
CA LEU A 182 3.73 -13.24 -3.02
C LEU A 182 2.48 -14.09 -2.80
N GLU A 183 1.63 -13.69 -1.85
CA GLU A 183 0.35 -14.35 -1.62
C GLU A 183 -0.57 -14.26 -2.85
N MET A 184 -0.68 -13.09 -3.49
CA MET A 184 -1.49 -12.94 -4.69
C MET A 184 -0.97 -13.79 -5.86
N ASN A 185 0.35 -13.94 -5.99
CA ASN A 185 0.94 -14.82 -7.00
C ASN A 185 0.58 -16.29 -6.76
N SER A 186 0.55 -16.75 -5.50
CA SER A 186 0.15 -18.13 -5.18
C SER A 186 -1.32 -18.40 -5.54
N LEU A 187 -2.18 -17.38 -5.43
CA LEU A 187 -3.59 -17.47 -5.84
C LEU A 187 -3.78 -17.63 -7.35
N ILE A 188 -2.80 -17.24 -8.17
CA ILE A 188 -2.79 -17.47 -9.62
C ILE A 188 -2.25 -18.88 -9.93
N ASN A 189 -1.11 -19.26 -9.34
CA ASN A 189 -0.44 -20.52 -9.66
C ASN A 189 -1.29 -21.76 -9.35
N ASN A 190 -2.10 -21.73 -8.30
CA ASN A 190 -3.06 -22.80 -7.97
C ASN A 190 -4.24 -22.93 -8.96
N GLN A 191 -4.24 -22.17 -10.07
CA GLN A 191 -5.33 -22.16 -11.07
C GLN A 191 -4.88 -22.44 -12.50
N GLN A 192 -3.57 -22.66 -12.73
CA GLN A 192 -3.03 -22.90 -14.07
C GLN A 192 -3.24 -24.36 -14.56
N ASP A 193 -3.69 -25.28 -13.70
CA ASP A 193 -3.96 -26.69 -14.08
C ASP A 193 -5.28 -26.90 -14.84
N MET A 194 -5.93 -25.84 -15.34
CA MET A 194 -7.11 -25.98 -16.21
C MET A 194 -7.37 -24.71 -17.04
N ILE A 195 -6.47 -24.44 -17.99
CA ILE A 195 -6.74 -23.57 -19.15
C ILE A 195 -6.29 -24.35 -20.39
N ASP A 196 -7.06 -25.36 -20.77
CA ASP A 196 -7.11 -25.81 -22.16
C ASP A 196 -8.22 -25.02 -22.86
N GLU A 197 -7.85 -24.48 -24.02
CA GLU A 197 -8.70 -23.99 -25.11
C GLU A 197 -9.89 -23.09 -24.75
N THR A 198 -9.66 -21.78 -24.75
CA THR A 198 -10.48 -20.87 -25.57
C THR A 198 -9.72 -19.58 -25.84
N GLU A 199 -8.76 -19.65 -26.76
CA GLU A 199 -8.55 -18.56 -27.71
C GLU A 199 -9.86 -18.42 -28.49
N THR A 200 -10.57 -17.29 -28.38
CA THR A 200 -11.43 -16.69 -29.43
C THR A 200 -12.23 -15.51 -28.82
N HIS A 201 -11.87 -14.30 -29.24
CA HIS A 201 -12.61 -13.03 -29.17
C HIS A 201 -12.88 -12.38 -27.79
N VAL A 202 -11.97 -11.47 -27.38
CA VAL A 202 -12.34 -10.20 -26.71
C VAL A 202 -11.55 -9.07 -27.37
N VAL A 203 -11.90 -8.78 -28.62
CA VAL A 203 -11.69 -7.47 -29.26
C VAL A 203 -13.08 -6.84 -29.28
N ASN A 204 -13.18 -5.60 -28.79
CA ASN A 204 -14.38 -4.74 -28.69
C ASN A 204 -15.24 -4.88 -27.42
N THR A 205 -14.73 -4.36 -26.29
CA THR A 205 -15.54 -3.56 -25.36
C THR A 205 -14.65 -2.48 -24.72
N ILE A 206 -14.13 -1.59 -25.59
CA ILE A 206 -13.60 -0.27 -25.21
C ILE A 206 -14.62 0.72 -25.74
N GLU A 207 -15.74 0.87 -25.05
CA GLU A 207 -16.67 2.00 -25.14
C GLU A 207 -17.71 1.76 -24.02
N HIS A 208 -17.97 2.78 -23.19
CA HIS A 208 -18.74 2.75 -21.93
C HIS A 208 -17.98 2.57 -20.59
N LEU A 209 -16.71 2.98 -20.52
CA LEU A 209 -16.08 3.40 -19.24
C LEU A 209 -15.47 4.82 -19.32
N GLU A 210 -15.89 5.62 -20.30
CA GLU A 210 -15.34 6.96 -20.57
C GLU A 210 -16.14 8.11 -19.92
N SER A 211 -17.19 7.83 -19.15
CA SER A 211 -18.01 8.85 -18.46
C SER A 211 -17.80 8.90 -16.94
N GLY A 212 -16.66 8.41 -16.45
CA GLY A 212 -16.29 8.40 -15.02
C GLY A 212 -15.11 9.29 -14.62
N VAL A 213 -14.58 10.12 -15.54
CA VAL A 213 -13.37 10.97 -15.33
C VAL A 213 -13.71 12.47 -15.27
N VAL A 214 -14.98 12.84 -15.11
CA VAL A 214 -15.36 14.25 -14.90
C VAL A 214 -15.89 14.42 -13.48
N ASN A 215 -15.12 15.19 -12.69
CA ASN A 215 -15.37 15.70 -11.32
C ASN A 215 -14.45 15.14 -10.22
N ILE A 216 -13.14 15.08 -10.47
CA ILE A 216 -12.15 15.37 -9.42
C ILE A 216 -12.10 16.90 -9.24
N ASP A 217 -13.17 17.50 -8.72
CA ASP A 217 -13.13 18.89 -8.23
C ASP A 217 -14.19 19.17 -7.15
N LYS A 218 -14.13 18.41 -6.04
CA LYS A 218 -14.69 18.86 -4.74
C LYS A 218 -13.79 18.42 -3.59
N ALA A 219 -12.52 18.83 -3.66
CA ALA A 219 -11.62 18.86 -2.53
C ALA A 219 -12.07 19.93 -1.51
N ASN A 220 -13.12 19.64 -0.72
CA ASN A 220 -13.37 20.18 0.63
C ASN A 220 -14.74 19.80 1.26
N LYS A 221 -15.38 18.68 0.86
CA LYS A 221 -16.58 18.15 1.56
C LYS A 221 -16.42 16.71 2.09
N SER A 222 -15.20 16.22 2.27
CA SER A 222 -14.92 14.83 2.67
C SER A 222 -14.57 14.61 4.15
N ALA A 223 -15.00 15.49 5.06
CA ALA A 223 -14.97 15.19 6.50
C ALA A 223 -16.24 14.44 6.97
N ARG A 224 -17.35 14.55 6.21
CA ARG A 224 -18.63 13.91 6.52
C ARG A 224 -18.81 12.53 5.87
N SER A 225 -18.15 12.25 4.74
CA SER A 225 -18.18 10.92 4.08
C SER A 225 -17.33 9.90 4.84
N ALA A 226 -16.16 10.29 5.34
CA ALA A 226 -15.27 9.44 6.14
C ALA A 226 -15.96 8.91 7.42
N ARG A 227 -16.89 9.68 8.00
CA ARG A 227 -17.70 9.22 9.15
C ARG A 227 -18.73 8.17 8.75
N ARG A 228 -19.31 8.27 7.54
CA ARG A 228 -20.29 7.29 7.04
C ARG A 228 -19.61 5.98 6.60
N THR A 229 -18.42 6.03 6.01
CA THR A 229 -17.66 4.81 5.66
C THR A 229 -17.13 4.07 6.89
N LYS A 230 -16.74 4.78 7.97
CA LYS A 230 -16.41 4.13 9.25
C LYS A 230 -17.61 3.40 9.86
N ILE A 231 -18.81 3.96 9.75
CA ILE A 231 -20.05 3.32 10.22
C ILE A 231 -20.38 2.08 9.36
N ILE A 232 -20.21 2.15 8.05
CA ILE A 232 -20.45 1.00 7.16
C ILE A 232 -19.43 -0.13 7.44
N ILE A 233 -18.16 0.19 7.62
CA ILE A 233 -17.12 -0.78 7.99
C ILE A 233 -17.41 -1.39 9.38
N PHE A 234 -17.86 -0.58 10.35
CA PHE A 234 -18.26 -1.07 11.67
C PHE A 234 -19.42 -2.08 11.58
N TRP A 235 -20.45 -1.79 10.79
CA TRP A 235 -21.57 -2.71 10.59
C TRP A 235 -21.16 -3.98 9.85
N ILE A 236 -20.22 -3.91 8.90
CA ILE A 236 -19.70 -5.08 8.20
C ILE A 236 -18.88 -5.98 9.14
N VAL A 237 -18.01 -5.39 9.97
CA VAL A 237 -17.23 -6.14 10.98
C VAL A 237 -18.16 -6.79 12.02
N LEU A 238 -19.19 -6.07 12.47
CA LEU A 238 -20.21 -6.60 13.39
C LEU A 238 -20.95 -7.80 12.77
N LEU A 239 -21.31 -7.72 11.49
CA LEU A 239 -22.00 -8.79 10.77
C LEU A 239 -21.12 -10.05 10.65
N VAL A 240 -19.81 -9.88 10.38
CA VAL A 240 -18.84 -10.98 10.35
C VAL A 240 -18.70 -11.66 11.72
N ILE A 241 -18.65 -10.88 12.82
CA ILE A 241 -18.57 -11.43 14.18
C ILE A 241 -19.83 -12.22 14.54
N ILE A 242 -21.01 -11.74 14.16
CA ILE A 242 -22.28 -12.43 14.41
C ILE A 242 -22.34 -13.76 13.65
N ILE A 243 -21.88 -13.79 12.39
CA ILE A 243 -21.83 -15.03 11.60
C ILE A 243 -20.89 -16.05 12.27
N ILE A 244 -19.72 -15.62 12.75
CA ILE A 244 -18.77 -16.50 13.45
C ILE A 244 -19.39 -17.06 14.74
N ALA A 245 -20.07 -16.22 15.53
CA ALA A 245 -20.71 -16.63 16.77
C ALA A 245 -21.83 -17.67 16.55
N ILE A 246 -22.61 -17.53 15.48
CA ILE A 246 -23.66 -18.48 15.11
C ILE A 246 -23.07 -19.84 14.72
N VAL A 247 -22.00 -19.84 13.92
CA VAL A 247 -21.31 -21.08 13.52
C VAL A 247 -20.77 -21.81 14.75
N VAL A 248 -20.10 -21.11 15.66
CA VAL A 248 -19.56 -21.70 16.90
C VAL A 248 -20.68 -22.22 17.81
N ALA A 249 -21.80 -21.49 17.94
CA ALA A 249 -22.93 -21.94 18.75
C ALA A 249 -23.58 -23.23 18.20
N ILE A 250 -23.70 -23.34 16.87
CA ILE A 250 -24.22 -24.56 16.21
C ILE A 250 -23.26 -25.72 16.42
N GLU A 251 -21.95 -25.49 16.28
CA GLU A 251 -20.91 -26.50 16.52
C GLU A 251 -20.97 -27.03 17.97
N VAL A 252 -21.08 -26.14 18.96
CA VAL A 252 -21.14 -26.50 20.39
C VAL A 252 -22.44 -27.23 20.74
N VAL A 253 -23.58 -26.83 20.16
CA VAL A 253 -24.87 -27.51 20.39
C VAL A 253 -24.90 -28.90 19.74
N ASN A 254 -24.31 -29.06 18.55
CA ASN A 254 -24.21 -30.37 17.90
C ASN A 254 -23.22 -31.29 18.63
N ASN A 255 -22.12 -30.76 19.18
CA ASN A 255 -21.15 -31.55 19.94
C ASN A 255 -21.65 -31.96 21.34
N LYS A 256 -22.75 -31.38 21.82
CA LYS A 256 -23.41 -31.75 23.09
C LYS A 256 -24.53 -32.79 22.89
N LYS A 257 -24.87 -33.10 21.64
CA LYS A 257 -25.95 -34.02 21.24
C LYS A 257 -25.45 -35.37 20.71
N ASN A 258 -24.14 -35.55 20.59
CA ASN A 258 -23.45 -36.83 20.40
C ASN A 258 -22.78 -37.23 21.71
#